data_AF-A0A359KTK2-F1
#
_entry.id   AF-A0A359KTK2-F1
#
_cell.length_a   1.000
_cell.length_b   1.000
_cell.length_c   1.000
_cell.angle_alpha   90.00
_cell.angle_beta   90.00
_cell.angle_gamma   90.00
#
_symmetry.space_group_name_H-M   'P 1'
#
loop_
_entity.id
_entity.type
_entity.pdbx_description
1 polymer ?
#
loop_
_entity_poly.entity_id
_entity_poly.type
_entity_poly.pdbx_seq_one_letter_code
_entity_poly.pdbx_strand_id
1 'polypeptide(L)'
;MVRSAMIGARVRRKEDPRLITGSSMYVDDLQMSGMLHVVFVRSPYAHALIKGIDTSAAAVAPGVVAVYTSEQLAEFCGPMPGGAGGEGAPMEEEPDADAPIPVPTTWPLARGKARWAGEPIVAVVAESVAQATDAAELVEIDYEELRAVVDIEAAQRGGSPLVWDSIAHNVGIRYSRARGDTDKAFADAAWTIKQRIRSQRVLPTPMEGRVTAAAPDPLTNGLTVWASNQAPHWVRRDVARQLGLSESSVRVIAPEV
;
A
#
# COMPACT_ATOMS: atom_id res chain seq x y z
N MET A 1 -42.97 9.17 -22.69
CA MET A 1 -41.77 9.40 -21.85
C MET A 1 -41.98 8.68 -20.53
N VAL A 2 -41.48 7.45 -20.39
CA VAL A 2 -41.64 6.67 -19.15
C VAL A 2 -40.66 7.26 -18.14
N ARG A 3 -41.14 8.10 -17.22
CA ARG A 3 -40.37 8.47 -16.04
C ARG A 3 -40.13 7.19 -15.24
N SER A 4 -38.89 6.74 -15.17
CA SER A 4 -38.51 5.64 -14.28
C SER A 4 -38.89 6.04 -12.86
N ALA A 5 -39.83 5.31 -12.25
CA ALA A 5 -40.33 5.58 -10.90
C ALA A 5 -39.25 5.45 -9.80
N MET A 6 -38.06 4.94 -10.15
CA MET A 6 -36.99 4.62 -9.22
C MET A 6 -35.87 5.68 -9.18
N ILE A 7 -35.66 6.45 -10.26
CA ILE A 7 -34.61 7.47 -10.30
C ILE A 7 -35.07 8.68 -9.47
N GLY A 8 -34.33 9.01 -8.41
CA GLY A 8 -34.65 10.11 -7.49
C GLY A 8 -35.63 9.73 -6.36
N ALA A 9 -36.12 8.49 -6.33
CA ALA A 9 -36.97 8.01 -5.25
C ALA A 9 -36.15 7.58 -4.02
N ARG A 10 -36.73 7.72 -2.81
CA ARG A 10 -36.14 7.18 -1.57
C ARG A 10 -36.44 5.68 -1.48
N VAL A 11 -35.52 4.86 -1.97
CA VAL A 11 -35.62 3.39 -1.97
C VAL A 11 -34.76 2.83 -0.84
N ARG A 12 -35.27 1.84 -0.10
CA ARG A 12 -34.47 1.12 0.92
C ARG A 12 -33.39 0.27 0.25
N ARG A 13 -32.23 0.15 0.88
CA ARG A 13 -31.11 -0.57 0.28
C ARG A 13 -31.36 -2.07 0.37
N LYS A 14 -30.84 -2.82 -0.61
CA LYS A 14 -31.04 -4.27 -0.68
C LYS A 14 -30.19 -4.99 0.35
N GLU A 15 -29.05 -4.40 0.69
CA GLU A 15 -28.07 -4.90 1.64
C GLU A 15 -28.42 -4.65 3.11
N ASP A 16 -29.32 -3.69 3.41
CA ASP A 16 -29.66 -3.30 4.79
C ASP A 16 -30.01 -4.51 5.69
N PRO A 17 -30.89 -5.46 5.29
CA PRO A 17 -31.32 -6.54 6.17
C PRO A 17 -30.17 -7.40 6.71
N ARG A 18 -29.16 -7.71 5.89
CA ARG A 18 -27.99 -8.51 6.33
C ARG A 18 -26.97 -7.70 7.11
N LEU A 19 -26.86 -6.39 6.85
CA LEU A 19 -25.91 -5.51 7.55
C LEU A 19 -26.38 -5.17 8.97
N ILE A 20 -27.69 -4.97 9.17
CA ILE A 20 -28.24 -4.55 10.48
C ILE A 20 -28.56 -5.72 11.41
N THR A 21 -28.49 -6.96 10.91
CA THR A 21 -28.74 -8.17 11.71
C THR A 21 -27.44 -8.92 12.05
N GLY A 22 -26.29 -8.44 11.58
CA GLY A 22 -25.01 -9.13 11.75
C GLY A 22 -24.91 -10.44 10.95
N SER A 23 -25.72 -10.61 9.89
CA SER A 23 -25.71 -11.82 9.07
C SER A 23 -24.86 -11.69 7.80
N SER A 24 -24.21 -10.56 7.60
CA SER A 24 -23.25 -10.36 6.51
C SER A 24 -21.83 -10.74 6.96
N MET A 25 -20.88 -10.82 6.03
CA MET A 25 -19.49 -11.09 6.34
C MET A 25 -18.57 -10.02 5.76
N TYR A 26 -17.73 -9.48 6.62
CA TYR A 26 -16.52 -8.74 6.30
C TYR A 26 -15.35 -9.72 6.13
N VAL A 27 -14.17 -9.25 5.73
CA VAL A 27 -13.03 -10.16 5.53
C VAL A 27 -12.56 -10.75 6.87
N ASP A 28 -12.59 -9.96 7.94
CA ASP A 28 -12.15 -10.40 9.28
C ASP A 28 -13.08 -11.44 9.92
N ASP A 29 -14.33 -11.54 9.43
CA ASP A 29 -15.30 -12.55 9.88
C ASP A 29 -15.02 -13.95 9.28
N LEU A 30 -14.16 -14.03 8.26
CA LEU A 30 -13.88 -15.29 7.57
C LEU A 30 -13.14 -16.27 8.48
N GLN A 31 -13.64 -17.50 8.53
CA GLN A 31 -13.01 -18.61 9.23
C GLN A 31 -12.75 -19.74 8.25
N MET A 32 -11.49 -20.14 8.09
CA MET A 32 -11.07 -21.23 7.21
C MET A 32 -10.36 -22.31 8.02
N SER A 33 -10.60 -23.58 7.68
CA SER A 33 -9.90 -24.69 8.33
C SER A 33 -8.39 -24.58 8.04
N GLY A 34 -7.57 -24.60 9.08
CA GLY A 34 -6.12 -24.44 8.97
C GLY A 34 -5.67 -23.02 8.63
N MET A 35 -6.52 -22.01 8.87
CA MET A 35 -6.15 -20.60 8.69
C MET A 35 -4.93 -20.26 9.56
N LEU A 36 -3.96 -19.60 8.94
CA LEU A 36 -2.78 -19.05 9.61
C LEU A 36 -2.91 -17.52 9.67
N HIS A 37 -2.19 -16.93 10.61
CA HIS A 37 -2.20 -15.50 10.86
C HIS A 37 -0.82 -14.90 10.62
N VAL A 38 -0.78 -13.75 9.96
CA VAL A 38 0.47 -13.01 9.71
C VAL A 38 0.55 -11.77 10.60
N VAL A 39 1.67 -11.62 11.29
CA VAL A 39 2.06 -10.41 12.02
C VAL A 39 3.34 -9.86 11.39
N PHE A 40 3.43 -8.54 11.28
CA PHE A 40 4.58 -7.87 10.68
C PHE A 40 5.43 -7.20 11.75
N VAL A 41 6.72 -7.49 11.79
CA VAL A 41 7.71 -6.66 12.49
C VAL A 41 7.95 -5.43 11.64
N ARG A 42 7.79 -4.25 12.24
CA ARG A 42 7.81 -2.96 11.53
C ARG A 42 8.94 -2.08 12.02
N SER A 43 9.46 -1.23 11.13
CA SER A 43 10.52 -0.29 11.49
C SER A 43 10.02 0.71 12.55
N PRO A 44 10.77 0.92 13.65
CA PRO A 44 10.52 2.03 14.55
C PRO A 44 11.13 3.35 14.03
N TYR A 45 11.97 3.30 12.99
CA TYR A 45 12.71 4.45 12.48
C TYR A 45 12.06 5.05 11.24
N ALA A 46 12.16 6.38 11.11
CA ALA A 46 11.70 7.08 9.91
C ALA A 46 12.63 6.86 8.70
N HIS A 47 13.91 6.58 8.95
CA HIS A 47 14.91 6.26 7.92
C HIS A 47 16.07 5.51 8.59
N ALA A 48 16.38 4.28 8.17
CA ALA A 48 17.48 3.51 8.74
C ALA A 48 17.97 2.44 7.77
N LEU A 49 19.27 2.17 7.74
CA LEU A 49 19.80 0.95 7.10
C LEU A 49 19.49 -0.25 7.98
N ILE A 50 19.18 -1.38 7.34
CA ILE A 50 19.01 -2.67 8.00
C ILE A 50 20.33 -3.42 7.82
N LYS A 51 21.09 -3.57 8.90
CA LYS A 51 22.45 -4.14 8.90
C LYS A 51 22.41 -5.67 9.05
N GLY A 52 21.39 -6.17 9.73
CA GLY A 52 21.16 -7.60 9.93
C GLY A 52 19.76 -7.85 10.49
N ILE A 53 19.25 -9.06 10.24
CA ILE A 53 17.99 -9.56 10.79
C ILE A 53 18.26 -10.97 11.31
N ASP A 54 17.97 -11.22 12.59
CA ASP A 54 17.95 -12.55 13.19
C ASP A 54 16.51 -12.97 13.48
N THR A 55 16.08 -14.04 12.83
CA THR A 55 14.75 -14.65 12.97
C THR A 55 14.80 -16.01 13.66
N SER A 56 15.97 -16.45 14.14
CA SER A 56 16.20 -17.82 14.61
C SER A 56 15.31 -18.20 15.80
N ALA A 57 15.19 -17.31 16.79
CA ALA A 57 14.33 -17.52 17.95
C ALA A 57 12.83 -17.52 17.56
N ALA A 58 12.42 -16.59 16.69
CA ALA A 58 11.05 -16.51 16.19
C ALA A 58 10.65 -17.77 15.39
N ALA A 59 11.55 -18.29 14.56
CA ALA A 59 11.29 -19.42 13.67
C ALA A 59 11.01 -20.74 14.41
N VAL A 60 11.46 -20.89 15.65
CA VAL A 60 11.24 -22.08 16.48
C VAL A 60 10.22 -21.86 17.60
N ALA A 61 9.57 -20.69 17.63
CA ALA A 61 8.58 -20.37 18.65
C ALA A 61 7.29 -21.20 18.47
N PRO A 62 6.54 -21.47 19.56
CA PRO A 62 5.34 -22.31 19.50
C PRO A 62 4.30 -21.83 18.49
N GLY A 63 3.85 -22.73 17.61
CA GLY A 63 2.82 -22.46 16.61
C GLY A 63 3.28 -21.62 15.42
N VAL A 64 4.55 -21.22 15.35
CA VAL A 64 5.10 -20.56 14.17
C VAL A 64 5.25 -21.57 13.04
N VAL A 65 4.74 -21.19 11.86
CA VAL A 65 4.79 -21.99 10.64
C VAL A 65 5.88 -21.48 9.71
N ALA A 66 6.05 -20.15 9.62
CA ALA A 66 7.09 -19.54 8.79
C ALA A 66 7.46 -18.12 9.26
N VAL A 67 8.69 -17.72 8.99
CA VAL A 67 9.16 -16.34 9.13
C VAL A 67 9.86 -15.95 7.83
N TYR A 68 9.48 -14.80 7.27
CA TYR A 68 9.99 -14.31 6.00
C TYR A 68 10.63 -12.93 6.14
N THR A 69 11.89 -12.81 5.71
CA THR A 69 12.52 -11.53 5.37
C THR A 69 12.24 -11.16 3.90
N SER A 70 12.60 -9.95 3.48
CA SER A 70 12.46 -9.56 2.07
C SER A 70 13.28 -10.45 1.13
N GLU A 71 14.43 -10.96 1.54
CA GLU A 71 15.30 -11.82 0.73
C GLU A 71 14.64 -13.17 0.47
N GLN A 72 14.06 -13.78 1.50
CA GLN A 72 13.34 -15.05 1.38
C GLN A 72 12.05 -14.88 0.57
N LEU A 73 11.33 -13.78 0.77
CA LEU A 73 10.08 -13.52 0.05
C LEU A 73 10.32 -13.26 -1.45
N ALA A 74 11.49 -12.73 -1.83
CA ALA A 74 11.85 -12.48 -3.22
C ALA A 74 11.98 -13.76 -4.08
N GLU A 75 12.05 -14.95 -3.46
CA GLU A 75 11.98 -16.24 -4.15
C GLU A 75 10.57 -16.54 -4.67
N PHE A 76 9.54 -15.98 -4.04
CA PHE A 76 8.13 -16.27 -4.32
C PHE A 76 7.40 -15.15 -5.03
N CYS A 77 7.83 -13.89 -4.86
CA CYS A 77 7.20 -12.76 -5.51
C CYS A 77 8.22 -11.75 -6.06
N GLY A 78 7.87 -11.15 -7.20
CA GLY A 78 8.59 -10.01 -7.75
C GLY A 78 8.38 -8.72 -6.94
N PRO A 79 9.04 -7.62 -7.34
CA PRO A 79 8.79 -6.32 -6.74
C PRO A 79 7.32 -5.91 -6.90
N MET A 80 6.83 -5.13 -5.95
CA MET A 80 5.49 -4.54 -6.03
C MET A 80 5.38 -3.73 -7.32
N PRO A 81 4.25 -3.82 -8.05
CA PRO A 81 4.05 -3.04 -9.26
C PRO A 81 4.19 -1.56 -8.93
N GLY A 82 5.18 -0.91 -9.55
CA GLY A 82 5.43 0.51 -9.40
C GLY A 82 4.34 1.33 -10.09
N GLY A 83 3.88 2.38 -9.42
CA GLY A 83 3.02 3.39 -10.01
C GLY A 83 1.56 3.01 -10.15
N ALA A 84 0.73 3.55 -9.27
CA ALA A 84 -0.57 4.06 -9.67
C ALA A 84 -0.54 5.54 -9.33
N GLY A 85 -0.51 6.41 -10.34
CA GLY A 85 -0.95 7.77 -10.11
C GLY A 85 -2.32 7.70 -9.43
N GLY A 86 -2.47 8.34 -8.27
CA GLY A 86 -3.76 8.38 -7.59
C GLY A 86 -4.85 8.92 -8.52
N GLU A 87 -6.12 8.78 -8.14
CA GLU A 87 -7.20 9.40 -8.90
C GLU A 87 -6.90 10.89 -9.17
N GLY A 88 -6.86 11.27 -10.45
CA GLY A 88 -6.51 12.63 -10.87
C GLY A 88 -5.03 12.92 -11.08
N ALA A 89 -4.14 11.92 -10.98
CA ALA A 89 -2.76 12.08 -11.41
C ALA A 89 -2.71 12.47 -12.91
N PRO A 90 -1.96 13.52 -13.26
CA PRO A 90 -1.89 13.99 -14.64
C PRO A 90 -1.25 12.92 -15.53
N MET A 91 -1.83 12.75 -16.72
CA MET A 91 -1.39 11.77 -17.72
C MET A 91 -0.09 12.17 -18.45
N GLU A 92 0.36 13.42 -18.28
CA GLU A 92 1.48 14.01 -19.00
C GLU A 92 2.45 14.63 -18.01
N GLU A 93 3.69 14.15 -18.02
CA GLU A 93 4.84 14.75 -17.33
C GLU A 93 5.32 15.99 -18.08
N GLU A 94 6.07 16.88 -17.42
CA GLU A 94 6.63 18.04 -18.13
C GLU A 94 7.54 17.62 -19.30
N PRO A 95 7.38 18.25 -20.48
CA PRO A 95 8.19 17.94 -21.66
C PRO A 95 9.70 18.22 -21.52
N ASP A 96 10.12 18.96 -20.49
CA ASP A 96 11.46 19.58 -20.38
C ASP A 96 12.18 19.22 -19.07
N ALA A 97 11.94 18.01 -18.54
CA ALA A 97 12.74 17.48 -17.45
C ALA A 97 14.01 16.82 -18.01
N ASP A 98 15.20 17.28 -17.58
CA ASP A 98 16.52 16.75 -17.97
C ASP A 98 16.67 15.21 -17.78
N ALA A 99 15.78 14.58 -17.01
CA ALA A 99 15.65 13.12 -16.92
C ALA A 99 14.21 12.72 -16.49
N PRO A 100 13.70 11.57 -16.95
CA PRO A 100 12.43 11.02 -16.46
C PRO A 100 12.51 10.75 -14.95
N ILE A 101 11.41 10.95 -14.23
CA ILE A 101 11.36 10.67 -12.80
C ILE A 101 11.34 9.14 -12.62
N PRO A 102 12.40 8.52 -12.07
CA PRO A 102 12.44 7.08 -11.94
C PRO A 102 11.43 6.61 -10.89
N VAL A 103 10.67 5.56 -11.22
CA VAL A 103 9.83 4.86 -10.25
C VAL A 103 10.72 3.87 -9.49
N PRO A 104 10.97 4.08 -8.19
CA PRO A 104 11.82 3.19 -7.43
C PRO A 104 11.18 1.81 -7.28
N THR A 105 12.02 0.78 -7.33
CA THR A 105 11.59 -0.59 -7.05
C THR A 105 11.20 -0.73 -5.59
N THR A 106 9.98 -1.19 -5.33
CA THR A 106 9.46 -1.44 -3.98
C THR A 106 9.24 -2.94 -3.77
N TRP A 107 9.41 -3.40 -2.54
CA TRP A 107 9.23 -4.80 -2.15
C TRP A 107 8.14 -4.88 -1.07
N PRO A 108 7.46 -6.04 -0.91
CA PRO A 108 6.43 -6.18 0.13
C PRO A 108 6.96 -5.98 1.56
N LEU A 109 8.23 -6.31 1.78
CA LEU A 109 8.97 -6.08 3.02
C LEU A 109 10.18 -5.18 2.71
N ALA A 110 10.60 -4.35 3.67
CA ALA A 110 11.76 -3.49 3.54
C ALA A 110 13.01 -4.30 3.21
N ARG A 111 13.74 -3.87 2.19
CA ARG A 111 14.96 -4.54 1.73
C ARG A 111 16.16 -3.61 1.87
N GLY A 112 17.11 -3.98 2.75
CA GLY A 112 18.35 -3.25 3.05
C GLY A 112 18.19 -1.90 3.76
N LYS A 113 17.03 -1.23 3.63
CA LYS A 113 16.75 0.08 4.20
C LYS A 113 15.26 0.22 4.53
N ALA A 114 14.97 0.73 5.72
CA ALA A 114 13.66 1.24 6.11
C ALA A 114 13.56 2.74 5.79
N ARG A 115 12.43 3.15 5.24
CA ARG A 115 12.18 4.47 4.59
C ARG A 115 11.04 5.25 5.26
N TRP A 116 10.29 4.62 6.18
CA TRP A 116 9.32 5.30 7.05
C TRP A 116 9.05 4.48 8.31
N ALA A 117 8.62 5.17 9.37
CA ALA A 117 8.20 4.52 10.61
C ALA A 117 6.93 3.70 10.35
N GLY A 118 7.00 2.41 10.64
CA GLY A 118 5.93 1.45 10.37
C GLY A 118 6.09 0.63 9.08
N GLU A 119 7.17 0.81 8.30
CA GLU A 119 7.46 -0.04 7.14
C GLU A 119 7.62 -1.51 7.59
N PRO A 120 6.88 -2.48 7.01
CA PRO A 120 7.07 -3.91 7.31
C PRO A 120 8.48 -4.37 6.94
N ILE A 121 9.14 -5.16 7.79
CA ILE A 121 10.49 -5.69 7.57
C ILE A 121 10.49 -7.22 7.56
N VAL A 122 9.76 -7.83 8.49
CA VAL A 122 9.64 -9.29 8.62
C VAL A 122 8.16 -9.66 8.73
N ALA A 123 7.77 -10.76 8.08
CA ALA A 123 6.45 -11.36 8.25
C ALA A 123 6.58 -12.66 9.06
N VAL A 124 5.85 -12.75 10.16
CA VAL A 124 5.76 -13.94 11.02
C VAL A 124 4.39 -14.58 10.82
N VAL A 125 4.36 -15.85 10.44
CA VAL A 125 3.14 -16.61 10.16
C VAL A 125 2.99 -17.71 11.21
N ALA A 126 1.86 -17.74 11.92
CA ALA A 126 1.58 -18.72 12.97
C ALA A 126 0.13 -19.22 12.97
N GLU A 127 -0.14 -20.25 13.75
CA GLU A 127 -1.47 -20.86 13.93
C GLU A 127 -2.49 -19.94 14.61
N SER A 128 -2.03 -18.90 15.32
CA SER A 128 -2.89 -17.88 15.93
C SER A 128 -2.24 -16.50 15.92
N VAL A 129 -3.06 -15.45 16.01
CA VAL A 129 -2.58 -14.06 16.12
C VAL A 129 -1.69 -13.87 17.35
N ALA A 130 -2.04 -14.49 18.48
CA ALA A 130 -1.27 -14.40 19.72
C ALA A 130 0.14 -14.98 19.54
N GLN A 131 0.24 -16.20 19.01
CA GLN A 131 1.54 -16.83 18.74
C GLN A 131 2.38 -16.04 17.72
N ALA A 132 1.76 -15.52 16.66
CA ALA A 132 2.45 -14.67 15.69
C ALA A 132 2.96 -13.36 16.33
N THR A 133 2.21 -12.80 17.28
CA THR A 133 2.58 -11.58 18.01
C THR A 133 3.76 -11.86 18.94
N ASP A 134 3.67 -12.90 19.76
CA ASP A 134 4.74 -13.29 20.69
C ASP A 134 6.05 -13.60 19.93
N ALA A 135 5.95 -14.35 18.82
CA ALA A 135 7.11 -14.67 17.99
C ALA A 135 7.69 -13.45 17.27
N ALA A 136 6.88 -12.45 16.91
CA ALA A 136 7.37 -11.20 16.31
C ALA A 136 8.24 -10.39 17.27
N GLU A 137 8.03 -10.50 18.59
CA GLU A 137 8.89 -9.87 19.60
C GLU A 137 10.28 -10.52 19.73
N LEU A 138 10.45 -11.75 19.22
CA LEU A 138 11.71 -12.49 19.24
C LEU A 138 12.60 -12.18 18.03
N VAL A 139 12.14 -11.35 17.09
CA VAL A 139 12.92 -10.96 15.91
C VAL A 139 13.86 -9.81 16.29
N GLU A 140 15.16 -10.03 16.11
CA GLU A 140 16.17 -9.01 16.35
C GLU A 140 16.59 -8.37 15.02
N ILE A 141 16.65 -7.03 14.99
CA ILE A 141 17.04 -6.28 13.79
C ILE A 141 18.09 -5.25 14.18
N ASP A 142 19.24 -5.31 13.51
CA ASP A 142 20.30 -4.32 13.67
C ASP A 142 20.08 -3.15 12.69
N TYR A 143 20.09 -1.94 13.23
CA TYR A 143 19.80 -0.71 12.50
C TYR A 143 20.95 0.28 12.59
N GLU A 144 21.18 0.98 11.48
CA GLU A 144 21.93 2.24 11.48
C GLU A 144 20.95 3.36 11.11
N GLU A 145 20.56 4.16 12.11
CA GLU A 145 19.63 5.27 11.88
C GLU A 145 20.22 6.31 10.93
N LEU A 146 19.42 6.74 9.97
CA LEU A 146 19.77 7.75 8.98
C LEU A 146 18.95 9.01 9.21
N ARG A 147 19.47 10.16 8.76
CA ARG A 147 18.69 11.39 8.75
C ARG A 147 17.45 11.23 7.87
N ALA A 148 16.28 11.39 8.46
CA ALA A 148 15.01 11.44 7.74
C ALA A 148 14.72 12.86 7.19
N VAL A 149 13.87 12.93 6.16
CA VAL A 149 13.30 14.19 5.67
C VAL A 149 11.78 14.12 5.72
N VAL A 150 11.16 15.03 6.47
CA VAL A 150 9.71 15.03 6.77
C VAL A 150 8.99 16.28 6.23
N ASP A 151 9.70 17.12 5.49
CA ASP A 151 9.19 18.34 4.87
C ASP A 151 9.40 18.29 3.35
N ILE A 152 8.36 18.65 2.60
CA ILE A 152 8.36 18.50 1.13
C ILE A 152 9.35 19.46 0.46
N GLU A 153 9.49 20.66 1.00
CA GLU A 153 10.40 21.68 0.45
C GLU A 153 11.84 21.32 0.80
N ALA A 154 12.06 20.80 2.02
CA ALA A 154 13.36 20.26 2.42
C ALA A 154 13.80 19.09 1.55
N ALA A 155 12.88 18.19 1.20
CA ALA A 155 13.16 17.02 0.36
C ALA A 155 13.69 17.39 -1.04
N GLN A 156 13.30 18.55 -1.57
CA GLN A 156 13.70 19.03 -2.89
C GLN A 156 15.04 19.77 -2.90
N ARG A 157 15.55 20.20 -1.74
CA ARG A 157 16.82 20.93 -1.66
C ARG A 157 18.01 20.01 -1.91
N GLY A 158 19.05 20.54 -2.56
CA GLY A 158 20.34 19.86 -2.70
C GLY A 158 20.91 19.44 -1.34
N GLY A 159 21.42 18.22 -1.24
CA GLY A 159 21.94 17.65 0.01
C GLY A 159 20.87 17.13 0.98
N SER A 160 19.59 17.10 0.60
CA SER A 160 18.56 16.32 1.30
C SER A 160 18.94 14.83 1.31
N PRO A 161 18.65 14.07 2.38
CA PRO A 161 18.84 12.62 2.34
C PRO A 161 17.90 12.06 1.28
N LEU A 162 18.40 11.12 0.48
CA LEU A 162 17.60 10.45 -0.53
C LEU A 162 16.83 9.30 0.10
N VAL A 163 15.53 9.23 -0.15
CA VAL A 163 14.69 8.09 0.27
C VAL A 163 15.12 6.82 -0.50
N TRP A 164 15.47 7.00 -1.77
CA TRP A 164 15.90 5.92 -2.66
C TRP A 164 17.29 6.24 -3.20
N ASP A 165 18.24 5.33 -3.03
CA ASP A 165 19.63 5.56 -3.46
C ASP A 165 19.78 5.48 -4.99
N SER A 166 18.81 4.86 -5.66
CA SER A 166 18.74 4.72 -7.12
C SER A 166 18.21 5.95 -7.85
N ILE A 167 17.84 7.02 -7.15
CA ILE A 167 17.25 8.23 -7.75
C ILE A 167 18.08 9.46 -7.42
N ALA A 168 18.15 10.44 -8.32
CA ALA A 168 18.98 11.63 -8.15
C ALA A 168 18.40 12.66 -7.16
N HIS A 169 17.09 12.65 -6.94
CA HIS A 169 16.38 13.63 -6.09
C HIS A 169 15.04 13.07 -5.59
N ASN A 170 14.47 13.66 -4.53
CA ASN A 170 13.21 13.22 -3.94
C ASN A 170 11.93 13.76 -4.64
N VAL A 171 12.02 14.32 -5.85
CA VAL A 171 10.84 14.73 -6.63
C VAL A 171 10.22 13.49 -7.29
N GLY A 172 9.00 13.11 -6.87
CA GLY A 172 8.30 11.93 -7.36
C GLY A 172 7.37 12.18 -8.57
N ILE A 173 6.88 13.40 -8.76
CA ILE A 173 6.07 13.82 -9.92
C ILE A 173 6.34 15.31 -10.20
N ARG A 174 6.40 15.70 -11.49
CA ARG A 174 6.47 17.11 -11.95
C ARG A 174 5.55 17.31 -13.15
N TYR A 175 4.68 18.32 -13.08
CA TYR A 175 3.82 18.73 -14.20
C TYR A 175 3.57 20.24 -14.14
N SER A 176 3.47 20.87 -15.31
CA SER A 176 3.05 22.25 -15.50
C SER A 176 1.81 22.28 -16.37
N ARG A 177 0.88 23.16 -16.04
CA ARG A 177 -0.32 23.42 -16.84
C ARG A 177 -0.56 24.92 -16.89
N ALA A 178 -0.56 25.45 -18.10
CA ALA A 178 -0.99 26.81 -18.40
C ALA A 178 -2.07 26.77 -19.47
N ARG A 179 -3.00 27.74 -19.45
CA ARG A 179 -4.01 27.89 -20.49
C ARG A 179 -4.18 29.37 -20.81
N GLY A 180 -3.94 29.73 -22.06
CA GLY A 180 -3.87 31.13 -22.49
C GLY A 180 -2.56 31.80 -22.08
N ASP A 181 -2.53 33.13 -22.14
CA ASP A 181 -1.37 33.93 -21.76
C ASP A 181 -1.51 34.39 -20.30
N THR A 182 -0.96 33.59 -19.38
CA THR A 182 -1.03 33.86 -17.94
C THR A 182 -0.27 35.12 -17.55
N ASP A 183 0.87 35.39 -18.20
CA ASP A 183 1.73 36.53 -17.88
C ASP A 183 1.02 37.84 -18.22
N LYS A 184 0.40 37.92 -19.40
CA LYS A 184 -0.45 39.04 -19.78
C LYS A 184 -1.65 39.18 -18.85
N ALA A 185 -2.32 38.08 -18.50
CA ALA A 185 -3.46 38.14 -17.59
C ALA A 185 -3.08 38.71 -16.22
N PHE A 186 -1.89 38.39 -15.69
CA PHE A 186 -1.38 38.99 -14.46
C PHE A 186 -0.97 40.47 -14.63
N ALA A 187 -0.38 40.84 -15.77
CA ALA A 187 0.04 42.21 -16.05
C ALA A 187 -1.16 43.17 -16.21
N ASP A 188 -2.24 42.71 -16.84
CA ASP A 188 -3.44 43.51 -17.11
C ASP A 188 -4.43 43.54 -15.92
N ALA A 189 -4.17 42.77 -14.86
CA ALA A 189 -5.09 42.64 -13.73
C ALA A 189 -5.14 43.90 -12.86
N ALA A 190 -6.35 44.37 -12.56
CA ALA A 190 -6.55 45.47 -11.60
C ALA A 190 -6.11 45.10 -10.17
N TRP A 191 -6.18 43.81 -9.80
CA TRP A 191 -5.78 43.30 -8.50
C TRP A 191 -5.18 41.91 -8.64
N THR A 192 -4.12 41.64 -7.86
CA THR A 192 -3.52 40.32 -7.72
C THR A 192 -3.54 39.90 -6.26
N ILE A 193 -3.85 38.62 -6.01
CA ILE A 193 -3.88 38.03 -4.66
C ILE A 193 -2.97 36.82 -4.64
N LYS A 194 -2.11 36.74 -3.62
CA LYS A 194 -1.22 35.60 -3.39
C LYS A 194 -1.45 35.05 -1.99
N GLN A 195 -1.68 33.75 -1.89
CA GLN A 195 -1.85 33.05 -0.63
C GLN A 195 -1.08 31.74 -0.65
N ARG A 196 -0.45 31.41 0.49
CA ARG A 196 0.11 30.08 0.74
C ARG A 196 -0.93 29.25 1.48
N ILE A 197 -1.34 28.13 0.88
CA ILE A 197 -2.31 27.19 1.46
C ILE A 197 -1.57 25.90 1.80
N ARG A 198 -1.77 25.40 3.02
CA ARG A 198 -1.23 24.11 3.46
C ARG A 198 -2.40 23.19 3.80
N SER A 199 -2.48 22.07 3.11
CA SER A 199 -3.38 20.96 3.49
C SER A 199 -2.58 19.95 4.30
N GLN A 200 -3.05 19.62 5.50
CA GLN A 200 -2.41 18.63 6.36
C GLN A 200 -2.64 17.21 5.83
N ARG A 201 -1.80 16.28 6.27
CA ARG A 201 -2.06 14.85 6.09
C ARG A 201 -3.27 14.46 6.94
N VAL A 202 -4.21 13.74 6.34
CA VAL A 202 -5.37 13.16 7.01
C VAL A 202 -5.43 11.66 6.73
N LEU A 203 -6.07 10.90 7.60
CA LEU A 203 -6.32 9.47 7.44
C LEU A 203 -7.81 9.24 7.24
N PRO A 204 -8.23 8.31 6.35
CA PRO A 204 -9.66 8.02 6.13
C PRO A 204 -10.39 7.44 7.36
N THR A 205 -9.65 6.81 8.30
CA THR A 205 -10.17 6.21 9.55
C THR A 205 -11.47 5.41 9.38
N PRO A 206 -11.51 4.39 8.48
CA PRO A 206 -12.65 3.50 8.39
C PRO A 206 -12.84 2.71 9.69
N MET A 207 -14.09 2.33 9.97
CA MET A 207 -14.42 1.53 11.16
C MET A 207 -13.87 0.09 11.03
N GLU A 208 -13.89 -0.48 9.82
CA GLU A 208 -13.17 -1.73 9.50
C GLU A 208 -11.71 -1.41 9.16
N GLY A 209 -10.77 -2.17 9.74
CA GLY A 209 -9.37 -2.12 9.33
C GLY A 209 -9.16 -2.66 7.92
N ARG A 210 -7.94 -2.49 7.36
CA ARG A 210 -7.58 -3.18 6.11
C ARG A 210 -7.33 -4.65 6.43
N VAL A 211 -8.05 -5.55 5.75
CA VAL A 211 -7.93 -6.99 5.96
C VAL A 211 -7.87 -7.72 4.63
N THR A 212 -6.99 -8.71 4.55
CA THR A 212 -6.86 -9.63 3.42
C THR A 212 -6.75 -11.06 3.94
N ALA A 213 -7.51 -11.97 3.35
CA ALA A 213 -7.38 -13.40 3.52
C ALA A 213 -7.08 -14.05 2.17
N ALA A 214 -6.30 -15.13 2.15
CA ALA A 214 -5.97 -15.84 0.93
C ALA A 214 -5.93 -17.35 1.18
N ALA A 215 -6.38 -18.12 0.19
CA ALA A 215 -6.33 -19.58 0.21
C ALA A 215 -6.03 -20.12 -1.19
N PRO A 216 -5.29 -21.24 -1.30
CA PRO A 216 -5.12 -21.94 -2.57
C PRO A 216 -6.48 -22.27 -3.21
N ASP A 217 -6.60 -22.10 -4.51
CA ASP A 217 -7.75 -22.61 -5.26
C ASP A 217 -7.47 -24.05 -5.70
N PRO A 218 -8.16 -25.06 -5.13
CA PRO A 218 -7.90 -26.47 -5.42
C PRO A 218 -8.28 -26.85 -6.86
N LEU A 219 -9.10 -26.05 -7.56
CA LEU A 219 -9.53 -26.35 -8.92
C LEU A 219 -8.55 -25.84 -9.97
N THR A 220 -7.97 -24.66 -9.74
CA THR A 220 -7.10 -23.99 -10.72
C THR A 220 -5.62 -24.10 -10.37
N ASN A 221 -5.28 -24.72 -9.23
CA ASN A 221 -3.95 -24.64 -8.61
C ASN A 221 -3.48 -23.19 -8.46
N GLY A 222 -4.45 -22.31 -8.22
CA GLY A 222 -4.31 -20.87 -8.20
C GLY A 222 -4.53 -20.30 -6.80
N LEU A 223 -5.07 -19.08 -6.73
CA LEU A 223 -5.31 -18.38 -5.47
C LEU A 223 -6.70 -17.75 -5.43
N THR A 224 -7.42 -17.94 -4.33
CA THR A 224 -8.57 -17.10 -3.98
C THR A 224 -8.15 -16.11 -2.90
N VAL A 225 -8.43 -14.83 -3.12
CA VAL A 225 -8.12 -13.71 -2.21
C VAL A 225 -9.42 -13.00 -1.84
N TRP A 226 -9.66 -12.81 -0.56
CA TRP A 226 -10.69 -11.93 -0.02
C TRP A 226 -10.01 -10.67 0.49
N ALA A 227 -10.47 -9.49 0.09
CA ALA A 227 -9.86 -8.23 0.48
C ALA A 227 -10.90 -7.13 0.69
N SER A 228 -10.70 -6.31 1.73
CA SER A 228 -11.46 -5.09 1.98
C SER A 228 -11.04 -4.02 0.95
N ASN A 229 -11.61 -4.06 -0.26
CA ASN A 229 -11.08 -3.34 -1.42
C ASN A 229 -12.17 -2.83 -2.39
N GLN A 230 -11.90 -1.68 -3.03
CA GLN A 230 -12.83 -1.01 -3.95
C GLN A 230 -12.61 -1.36 -5.45
N ALA A 231 -11.49 -2.01 -5.78
CA ALA A 231 -11.06 -2.32 -7.14
C ALA A 231 -10.49 -3.76 -7.24
N PRO A 232 -11.31 -4.81 -7.00
CA PRO A 232 -10.83 -6.19 -6.93
C PRO A 232 -10.15 -6.68 -8.22
N HIS A 233 -10.50 -6.12 -9.38
CA HIS A 233 -9.86 -6.44 -10.66
C HIS A 233 -8.41 -5.94 -10.75
N TRP A 234 -8.10 -4.78 -10.15
CA TRP A 234 -6.72 -4.28 -10.09
C TRP A 234 -5.88 -5.13 -9.14
N VAL A 235 -6.44 -5.49 -7.98
CA VAL A 235 -5.80 -6.44 -7.06
C VAL A 235 -5.49 -7.76 -7.75
N ARG A 236 -6.44 -8.32 -8.51
CA ARG A 236 -6.24 -9.57 -9.26
C ARG A 236 -5.04 -9.50 -10.20
N ARG A 237 -4.99 -8.44 -11.03
CA ARG A 237 -3.88 -8.20 -11.97
C ARG A 237 -2.54 -8.11 -11.25
N ASP A 238 -2.50 -7.35 -10.16
CA ASP A 238 -1.27 -7.03 -9.45
C ASP A 238 -0.74 -8.24 -8.65
N VAL A 239 -1.63 -9.03 -8.03
CA VAL A 239 -1.29 -10.30 -7.37
C VAL A 239 -0.79 -11.33 -8.38
N ALA A 240 -1.49 -11.50 -9.51
CA ALA A 240 -1.09 -12.42 -10.56
C ALA A 240 0.32 -12.09 -11.09
N ARG A 241 0.57 -10.80 -11.38
CA ARG A 241 1.88 -10.32 -11.82
C ARG A 241 2.98 -10.57 -10.78
N GLN A 242 2.73 -10.27 -9.51
CA GLN A 242 3.73 -10.44 -8.45
C GLN A 242 4.11 -11.90 -8.22
N LEU A 243 3.14 -12.81 -8.26
CA LEU A 243 3.35 -14.24 -8.00
C LEU A 243 3.71 -15.03 -9.26
N GLY A 244 3.83 -14.39 -10.43
CA GLY A 244 4.10 -15.08 -11.70
C GLY A 244 2.96 -16.01 -12.14
N LEU A 245 1.73 -15.74 -11.70
CA LEU A 245 0.53 -16.51 -12.02
C LEU A 245 -0.21 -15.92 -13.23
N SER A 246 -1.03 -16.75 -13.88
CA SER A 246 -2.01 -16.24 -14.84
C SER A 246 -3.10 -15.45 -14.09
N GLU A 247 -3.60 -14.36 -14.68
CA GLU A 247 -4.77 -13.67 -14.10
C GLU A 247 -5.99 -14.59 -13.97
N SER A 248 -6.12 -15.58 -14.85
CA SER A 248 -7.22 -16.55 -14.81
C SER A 248 -7.12 -17.55 -13.65
N SER A 249 -5.96 -17.69 -13.02
CA SER A 249 -5.75 -18.53 -11.83
C SER A 249 -5.78 -17.72 -10.53
N VAL A 250 -6.19 -16.45 -10.58
CA VAL A 250 -6.36 -15.60 -9.39
C VAL A 250 -7.80 -15.12 -9.32
N ARG A 251 -8.48 -15.45 -8.23
CA ARG A 251 -9.82 -14.96 -7.92
C ARG A 251 -9.74 -13.96 -6.79
N VAL A 252 -10.25 -12.74 -6.99
CA VAL A 252 -10.37 -11.74 -5.92
C VAL A 252 -11.83 -11.49 -5.62
N ILE A 253 -12.19 -11.53 -4.34
CA ILE A 253 -13.54 -11.31 -3.81
C ILE A 253 -13.45 -10.10 -2.87
N ALA A 254 -14.32 -9.11 -3.09
CA ALA A 254 -14.59 -8.06 -2.12
C ALA A 254 -15.91 -8.41 -1.42
N PRO A 255 -15.89 -8.80 -0.13
CA PRO A 255 -17.10 -8.97 0.69
C PRO A 255 -17.77 -7.63 0.99
N GLU A 256 -18.47 -7.51 2.12
CA GLU A 256 -18.84 -6.19 2.62
C GLU A 256 -17.58 -5.37 2.97
N VAL A 257 -17.65 -4.07 2.68
CA VAL A 257 -16.60 -3.05 2.89
C VAL A 257 -17.29 -1.72 3.20
#